data_AF-G0GF67-F1
#
_entry.id   AF-G0GF67-F1
#
_cell.length_a   1.000
_cell.length_b   1.000
_cell.length_c   1.000
_cell.angle_alpha   90.00
_cell.angle_beta   90.00
_cell.angle_gamma   90.00
#
_symmetry.space_group_name_H-M   'P 1'
#
loop_
_entity.id
_entity.type
_entity.pdbx_description
1 polymer ?
#
loop_
_entity_poly.entity_id
_entity_poly.type
_entity_poly.pdbx_seq_one_letter_code
_entity_poly.pdbx_strand_id
1 'polypeptide(L)'
;MNPVKSPSLVEKVFIDRDKLYSMLQEKPPTRSRLQEILNKALLLKGLSQREAAELLLVEDHEGIRMMMEAARIVKQEIYGRRLVLFAPLYIANACDNNCVYCGFRKANTRLKRVVLSIPEVEHEVTALLRQGHKRLLMLTGESEESPLDYFIEGLRAAYRVRVGAHNIRRINVEIAPLDVEGFRRLKAEHIGTYTCFQETYDPVLYRKYHPSGPKSDYEWRLLVMDRAMEAGIDDVGIGALFGLADYRFEVLALLEHARHLEETFGCGPHTVSVPRIEPAEGAPLSTSPPHPVSDEDFKKLVAVIRLSLPYTGIILTTREREELRNELFHYGVSQISAGSRTNPGAYDDHDHPDSGAQFSLGDHRSLEEVISCLIDQGYIPSFCTGCYRKGRVGVDFMDLAKPGLIKAFCLPNALFTFKEYLEDFASEDVRRRGDALIERLVREEVPEHRKEHTWEGLARVAQGERDVYL
;
A
#
# COMPACT_ATOMS: atom_id res chain seq x y z
N MET A 1 -47.68 9.25 3.00
CA MET A 1 -46.90 8.64 1.91
C MET A 1 -45.61 8.13 2.54
N ASN A 2 -45.44 6.81 2.56
CA ASN A 2 -44.28 6.15 3.14
C ASN A 2 -43.01 6.62 2.42
N PRO A 3 -41.91 6.94 3.14
CA PRO A 3 -40.63 7.06 2.50
C PRO A 3 -40.30 5.69 1.91
N VAL A 4 -40.07 5.66 0.61
CA VAL A 4 -39.54 4.49 -0.09
C VAL A 4 -38.24 4.14 0.63
N LYS A 5 -38.26 3.04 1.38
CA LYS A 5 -37.04 2.37 1.82
C LYS A 5 -36.26 2.08 0.53
N SER A 6 -35.15 2.75 0.32
CA SER A 6 -34.14 2.25 -0.59
C SER A 6 -33.81 0.83 -0.14
N PRO A 7 -33.69 -0.16 -1.05
CA PRO A 7 -33.23 -1.47 -0.66
C PRO A 7 -31.89 -1.29 0.04
N SER A 8 -31.74 -1.87 1.23
CA SER A 8 -30.45 -1.92 1.92
C SER A 8 -29.45 -2.54 0.95
N LEU A 9 -28.46 -1.76 0.49
CA LEU A 9 -27.38 -2.19 -0.42
C LEU A 9 -26.41 -3.23 0.22
N VAL A 10 -26.84 -3.90 1.29
CA VAL A 10 -26.07 -4.84 2.09
C VAL A 10 -26.66 -6.23 1.90
N GLU A 11 -26.34 -6.88 0.77
CA GLU A 11 -26.26 -8.34 0.76
C GLU A 11 -24.92 -8.72 1.42
N LYS A 12 -24.99 -9.44 2.55
CA LYS A 12 -24.14 -9.25 3.73
C LYS A 12 -22.75 -9.88 3.75
N VAL A 13 -22.41 -10.78 2.85
CA VAL A 13 -21.06 -11.38 2.76
C VAL A 13 -20.83 -11.72 1.30
N PHE A 14 -19.89 -11.02 0.65
CA PHE A 14 -19.59 -11.19 -0.78
C PHE A 14 -18.46 -12.21 -1.06
N ILE A 15 -17.90 -12.82 -0.01
CA ILE A 15 -16.85 -13.84 -0.12
C ILE A 15 -17.47 -15.23 0.01
N ASP A 16 -17.52 -15.95 -1.09
CA ASP A 16 -17.95 -17.35 -1.10
C ASP A 16 -16.75 -18.28 -0.89
N ARG A 17 -16.49 -18.57 0.39
CA ARG A 17 -15.33 -19.36 0.83
C ARG A 17 -15.21 -20.69 0.09
N ASP A 18 -16.30 -21.44 0.00
CA ASP A 18 -16.27 -22.81 -0.51
C ASP A 18 -16.12 -22.82 -2.03
N LYS A 19 -16.74 -21.87 -2.73
CA LYS A 19 -16.51 -21.64 -4.16
C LYS A 19 -15.04 -21.34 -4.43
N LEU A 20 -14.41 -20.44 -3.69
CA LEU A 20 -13.01 -20.08 -3.92
C LEU A 20 -12.06 -21.27 -3.67
N TYR A 21 -12.29 -22.06 -2.61
CA TYR A 21 -11.51 -23.28 -2.40
C TYR A 21 -11.75 -24.33 -3.49
N SER A 22 -12.99 -24.45 -4.00
CA SER A 22 -13.30 -25.40 -5.09
C SER A 22 -12.55 -25.09 -6.37
N MET A 23 -12.35 -23.80 -6.70
CA MET A 23 -11.54 -23.38 -7.86
C MET A 23 -10.08 -23.83 -7.73
N LEU A 24 -9.56 -23.92 -6.50
CA LEU A 24 -8.20 -24.36 -6.22
C LEU A 24 -8.03 -25.89 -6.23
N GLN A 25 -9.11 -26.65 -6.42
CA GLN A 25 -9.08 -28.10 -6.64
C GLN A 25 -9.09 -28.47 -8.14
N GLU A 26 -9.19 -27.47 -9.03
CA GLU A 26 -9.09 -27.70 -10.48
C GLU A 26 -7.65 -28.07 -10.89
N LYS A 27 -7.48 -28.54 -12.13
CA LYS A 27 -6.15 -28.85 -12.68
C LYS A 27 -5.43 -27.56 -13.09
N PRO A 28 -4.08 -27.50 -12.95
CA PRO A 28 -3.30 -26.42 -13.53
C PRO A 28 -3.58 -26.23 -15.03
N PRO A 29 -3.51 -24.99 -15.55
CA PRO A 29 -3.77 -24.73 -16.96
C PRO A 29 -2.73 -25.40 -17.85
N THR A 30 -3.13 -25.77 -19.07
CA THR A 30 -2.16 -26.17 -20.09
C THR A 30 -1.30 -24.98 -20.49
N ARG A 31 -0.12 -25.22 -21.09
CA ARG A 31 0.76 -24.14 -21.56
C ARG A 31 0.09 -23.19 -22.57
N SER A 32 -0.75 -23.73 -23.46
CA SER A 32 -1.55 -22.91 -24.39
C SER A 32 -2.53 -22.01 -23.64
N ARG A 33 -3.22 -22.57 -22.65
CA ARG A 33 -4.18 -21.83 -21.84
C ARG A 33 -3.51 -20.74 -21.00
N LEU A 34 -2.36 -21.03 -20.40
CA LEU A 34 -1.54 -20.03 -19.72
C LEU A 34 -1.21 -18.86 -20.66
N GLN A 35 -0.72 -19.15 -21.87
CA GLN A 35 -0.39 -18.11 -22.84
C GLN A 35 -1.61 -17.25 -23.24
N GLU A 36 -2.79 -17.85 -23.40
CA GLU A 36 -4.04 -17.12 -23.68
C GLU A 36 -4.38 -16.15 -22.55
N ILE A 37 -4.29 -16.58 -21.29
CA ILE A 37 -4.56 -15.74 -20.12
C ILE A 37 -3.57 -14.58 -20.05
N LEU A 38 -2.28 -14.85 -20.27
CA LEU A 38 -1.25 -13.81 -20.26
C LEU A 38 -1.47 -12.80 -21.39
N ASN A 39 -1.77 -13.25 -22.60
CA ASN A 39 -2.09 -12.38 -23.73
C ASN A 39 -3.30 -11.48 -23.44
N LYS A 40 -4.32 -12.00 -22.75
CA LYS A 40 -5.47 -11.20 -22.29
C LYS A 40 -5.05 -10.16 -21.26
N ALA A 41 -4.24 -10.53 -20.27
CA ALA A 41 -3.79 -9.61 -19.23
C ALA A 41 -3.01 -8.41 -19.80
N LEU A 42 -2.24 -8.63 -20.88
CA LEU A 42 -1.52 -7.57 -21.60
C LEU A 42 -2.44 -6.53 -22.27
N LEU A 43 -3.75 -6.81 -22.40
CA LEU A 43 -4.74 -5.83 -22.85
C LEU A 43 -5.16 -4.84 -21.75
N LEU A 44 -4.63 -4.99 -20.53
CA LEU A 44 -4.83 -4.10 -19.37
C LEU A 44 -6.29 -4.00 -18.89
N LYS A 45 -7.12 -5.00 -19.18
CA LYS A 45 -8.54 -5.05 -18.78
C LYS A 45 -8.82 -5.88 -17.52
N GLY A 46 -7.76 -6.34 -16.85
CA GLY A 46 -7.86 -7.26 -15.73
C GLY A 46 -8.19 -8.69 -16.16
N LEU A 47 -8.20 -9.57 -15.18
CA LEU A 47 -8.51 -10.99 -15.34
C LEU A 47 -9.76 -11.34 -14.54
N SER A 48 -10.49 -12.35 -15.01
CA SER A 48 -11.61 -12.91 -14.25
C SER A 48 -11.12 -13.75 -13.07
N GLN A 49 -12.01 -13.96 -12.10
CA GLN A 49 -11.78 -14.83 -10.94
C GLN A 49 -11.20 -16.20 -11.33
N ARG A 50 -11.76 -16.81 -12.39
CA ARG A 50 -11.34 -18.13 -12.88
C ARG A 50 -9.94 -18.11 -13.49
N GLU A 51 -9.65 -17.11 -14.32
CA GLU A 51 -8.32 -16.98 -14.92
C GLU A 51 -7.25 -16.73 -13.86
N ALA A 52 -7.55 -15.92 -12.84
CA ALA A 52 -6.65 -15.74 -11.71
C ALA A 52 -6.43 -17.05 -10.92
N ALA A 53 -7.47 -17.85 -10.71
CA ALA A 53 -7.34 -19.17 -10.09
C ALA A 53 -6.45 -20.11 -10.91
N GLU A 54 -6.64 -20.16 -12.23
CA GLU A 54 -5.78 -20.93 -13.14
C GLU A 54 -4.30 -20.51 -13.02
N LEU A 55 -4.01 -19.21 -12.96
CA LEU A 55 -2.64 -18.72 -12.77
C LEU A 55 -2.04 -19.11 -11.40
N LEU A 56 -2.84 -19.11 -10.33
CA LEU A 56 -2.40 -19.49 -8.99
C LEU A 56 -2.08 -21.00 -8.88
N LEU A 57 -2.65 -21.82 -9.76
CA LEU A 57 -2.40 -23.26 -9.86
C LEU A 57 -1.13 -23.60 -10.67
N VAL A 58 -0.47 -22.62 -11.28
CA VAL A 58 0.82 -22.84 -11.96
C VAL A 58 1.92 -23.07 -10.91
N GLU A 59 2.61 -24.21 -11.01
CA GLU A 59 3.67 -24.61 -10.07
C GLU A 59 5.05 -24.69 -10.73
N ASP A 60 5.13 -24.81 -12.05
CA ASP A 60 6.42 -24.94 -12.73
C ASP A 60 7.12 -23.58 -12.89
N HIS A 61 8.45 -23.58 -12.71
CA HIS A 61 9.28 -22.37 -12.76
C HIS A 61 9.16 -21.62 -14.11
N GLU A 62 8.94 -22.33 -15.22
CA GLU A 62 8.85 -21.68 -16.53
C GLU A 62 7.55 -20.87 -16.64
N GLY A 63 6.42 -21.45 -16.26
CA GLY A 63 5.13 -20.77 -16.19
C GLY A 63 5.15 -19.57 -15.25
N ILE A 64 5.75 -19.70 -14.06
CA ILE A 64 5.89 -18.58 -13.12
C ILE A 64 6.73 -17.45 -13.72
N ARG A 65 7.84 -17.75 -14.41
CA ARG A 65 8.63 -16.73 -15.11
C ARG A 65 7.84 -16.03 -16.22
N MET A 66 7.04 -16.76 -16.99
CA MET A 66 6.16 -16.17 -18.01
C MET A 66 5.15 -15.19 -17.39
N MET A 67 4.56 -15.56 -16.24
CA MET A 67 3.64 -14.70 -15.49
C MET A 67 4.33 -13.43 -14.98
N MET A 68 5.52 -13.58 -14.42
CA MET A 68 6.33 -12.46 -13.94
C MET A 68 6.66 -11.50 -15.07
N GLU A 69 7.08 -12.01 -16.23
CA GLU A 69 7.38 -11.17 -17.40
C GLU A 69 6.16 -10.42 -17.91
N ALA A 70 4.99 -11.07 -17.98
CA ALA A 70 3.75 -10.39 -18.33
C ALA A 70 3.41 -9.29 -17.30
N ALA A 71 3.61 -9.56 -16.00
CA ALA A 71 3.34 -8.58 -14.94
C ALA A 71 4.30 -7.38 -15.00
N ARG A 72 5.57 -7.61 -15.39
CA ARG A 72 6.55 -6.55 -15.69
C ARG A 72 6.05 -5.64 -16.80
N ILE A 73 5.56 -6.21 -17.90
CA ILE A 73 5.01 -5.45 -19.03
C ILE A 73 3.79 -4.64 -18.58
N VAL A 74 2.81 -5.24 -17.91
CA VAL A 74 1.63 -4.53 -17.38
C VAL A 74 2.03 -3.40 -16.43
N LYS A 75 2.99 -3.65 -15.53
CA LYS A 75 3.51 -2.61 -14.62
C LYS A 75 4.14 -1.47 -15.39
N GLN A 76 5.00 -1.74 -16.37
CA GLN A 76 5.63 -0.71 -17.19
C GLN A 76 4.57 0.05 -18.01
N GLU A 77 3.53 -0.64 -18.46
CA GLU A 77 2.45 -0.05 -19.23
C GLU A 77 1.55 0.92 -18.44
N ILE A 78 1.56 0.86 -17.11
CA ILE A 78 0.69 1.71 -16.28
C ILE A 78 1.50 2.63 -15.35
N TYR A 79 2.48 2.07 -14.66
CA TYR A 79 3.31 2.77 -13.67
C TYR A 79 4.64 3.22 -14.24
N GLY A 80 5.12 2.58 -15.32
CA GLY A 80 6.46 2.79 -15.85
C GLY A 80 7.52 2.45 -14.81
N ARG A 81 8.60 3.25 -14.81
CA ARG A 81 9.72 3.15 -13.87
C ARG A 81 9.46 3.83 -12.53
N ARG A 82 8.25 4.29 -12.25
CA ARG A 82 7.94 5.02 -11.01
C ARG A 82 7.73 4.07 -9.84
N LEU A 83 8.30 4.43 -8.69
CA LEU A 83 8.00 3.85 -7.39
C LEU A 83 7.70 4.96 -6.40
N VAL A 84 6.49 4.95 -5.84
CA VAL A 84 6.07 5.95 -4.86
C VAL A 84 6.58 5.56 -3.48
N LEU A 85 7.26 6.48 -2.80
CA LEU A 85 7.83 6.25 -1.46
C LEU A 85 6.93 6.86 -0.37
N PHE A 86 6.81 6.14 0.74
CA PHE A 86 6.16 6.63 1.96
C PHE A 86 6.87 6.07 3.20
N ALA A 87 6.49 6.54 4.38
CA ALA A 87 6.90 5.95 5.65
C ALA A 87 5.67 5.66 6.53
N PRO A 88 5.64 4.54 7.26
CA PRO A 88 4.66 4.33 8.31
C PRO A 88 4.96 5.24 9.52
N LEU A 89 3.95 5.80 10.15
CA LEU A 89 4.06 6.55 11.40
C LEU A 89 3.13 5.91 12.43
N TYR A 90 3.71 5.13 13.34
CA TYR A 90 3.00 4.55 14.47
C TYR A 90 2.87 5.62 15.56
N ILE A 91 1.66 6.05 15.87
CA ILE A 91 1.45 7.04 16.94
C ILE A 91 1.10 6.37 18.28
N ALA A 92 0.70 5.10 18.23
CA ALA A 92 0.39 4.32 19.43
C ALA A 92 0.46 2.81 19.16
N ASN A 93 0.81 2.05 20.21
CA ASN A 93 0.82 0.58 20.20
C ASN A 93 -0.13 -0.05 21.25
N ALA A 94 -0.94 0.78 21.92
CA ALA A 94 -2.05 0.31 22.75
C ALA A 94 -3.08 -0.44 21.88
N CYS A 95 -3.51 -1.61 22.31
CA CYS A 95 -4.46 -2.43 21.54
C CYS A 95 -5.24 -3.38 22.44
N ASP A 96 -6.56 -3.40 22.27
CA ASP A 96 -7.49 -4.21 23.03
C ASP A 96 -7.72 -5.61 22.42
N ASN A 97 -7.21 -5.84 21.20
CA ASN A 97 -7.33 -7.12 20.51
C ASN A 97 -6.22 -8.11 20.89
N ASN A 98 -6.51 -9.40 20.72
CA ASN A 98 -5.55 -10.49 20.95
C ASN A 98 -5.13 -11.25 19.68
N CYS A 99 -4.95 -10.53 18.57
CA CYS A 99 -4.48 -11.13 17.30
C CYS A 99 -3.22 -11.97 17.54
N VAL A 100 -3.28 -13.28 17.28
CA VAL A 100 -2.24 -14.22 17.74
C VAL A 100 -0.89 -14.09 17.03
N TYR A 101 -0.86 -13.30 15.95
CA TYR A 101 0.28 -13.05 15.08
C TYR A 101 0.93 -11.67 15.29
N CYS A 102 0.35 -10.82 16.14
CA CYS A 102 0.77 -9.41 16.25
C CYS A 102 1.48 -9.14 17.58
N GLY A 103 2.63 -8.44 17.52
CA GLY A 103 3.37 -8.04 18.72
C GLY A 103 2.59 -7.10 19.65
N PHE A 104 1.66 -6.31 19.10
CA PHE A 104 0.84 -5.36 19.86
C PHE A 104 -0.36 -5.99 20.57
N ARG A 105 -0.58 -7.30 20.45
CA ARG A 105 -1.73 -7.98 21.10
C ARG A 105 -1.81 -7.66 22.60
N LYS A 106 -3.02 -7.51 23.15
CA LYS A 106 -3.27 -7.13 24.55
C LYS A 106 -2.53 -8.02 25.56
N ALA A 107 -2.51 -9.33 25.31
CA ALA A 107 -1.84 -10.32 26.15
C ALA A 107 -0.30 -10.24 26.15
N ASN A 108 0.33 -9.48 25.25
CA ASN A 108 1.77 -9.25 25.31
C ASN A 108 2.08 -8.20 26.38
N THR A 109 2.30 -8.64 27.61
CA THR A 109 2.62 -7.77 28.76
C THR A 109 4.09 -7.38 28.84
N ARG A 110 4.94 -7.92 27.95
CA ARG A 110 6.35 -7.53 27.84
C ARG A 110 6.54 -6.27 26.99
N LEU A 111 5.59 -5.98 26.11
CA LEU A 111 5.59 -4.77 25.30
C LEU A 111 5.27 -3.55 26.17
N LYS A 112 6.16 -2.55 26.16
CA LYS A 112 5.87 -1.23 26.72
C LYS A 112 4.78 -0.54 25.89
N ARG A 113 3.66 -0.22 26.52
CA ARG A 113 2.58 0.54 25.89
C ARG A 113 2.96 2.01 25.76
N VAL A 114 2.79 2.56 24.56
CA VAL A 114 3.14 3.92 24.20
C VAL A 114 1.97 4.48 23.39
N VAL A 115 1.52 5.65 23.82
CA VAL A 115 0.63 6.55 23.07
C VAL A 115 1.36 7.88 23.03
N LEU A 116 1.77 8.31 21.83
CA LEU A 116 2.53 9.56 21.68
C LEU A 116 1.63 10.74 22.03
N SER A 117 2.15 11.69 22.78
CA SER A 117 1.54 13.02 22.89
C SER A 117 1.56 13.73 21.53
N ILE A 118 0.69 14.72 21.35
CA ILE A 118 0.66 15.50 20.10
C ILE A 118 2.01 16.17 19.77
N PRO A 119 2.75 16.74 20.74
CA PRO A 119 4.11 17.22 20.49
C PRO A 119 5.09 16.12 20.02
N GLU A 120 4.99 14.91 20.56
CA GLU A 120 5.82 13.78 20.11
C GLU A 120 5.45 13.35 18.68
N VAL A 121 4.16 13.38 18.31
CA VAL A 121 3.73 13.17 16.92
C VAL A 121 4.34 14.23 16.00
N GLU A 122 4.32 15.51 16.39
CA GLU A 122 4.93 16.59 15.60
C GLU A 122 6.46 16.41 15.46
N HIS A 123 7.11 15.87 16.49
CA HIS A 123 8.53 15.57 16.49
C HIS A 123 8.91 14.44 15.54
N GLU A 124 8.19 13.32 15.57
CA GLU A 124 8.38 12.20 14.64
C GLU A 124 8.15 12.64 13.19
N VAL A 125 7.12 13.46 12.94
CA VAL A 125 6.87 14.03 11.61
C VAL A 125 7.99 14.97 11.17
N THR A 126 8.56 15.74 12.10
CA THR A 126 9.73 16.59 11.84
C THR A 126 10.94 15.75 11.42
N ALA A 127 11.22 14.65 12.11
CA ALA A 127 12.30 13.71 11.76
C ALA A 127 12.08 13.12 10.36
N LEU A 128 10.88 12.65 10.05
CA LEU A 128 10.50 12.14 8.72
C LEU A 128 10.64 13.18 7.61
N LEU A 129 10.26 14.44 7.88
CA LEU A 129 10.44 15.54 6.92
C LEU A 129 11.91 15.85 6.65
N ARG A 130 12.75 15.80 7.69
CA ARG A 130 14.21 15.98 7.57
C ARG A 130 14.88 14.87 6.76
N GLN A 131 14.31 13.67 6.75
CA GLN A 131 14.77 12.58 5.87
C GLN A 131 14.35 12.79 4.42
N GLY A 132 13.30 13.59 4.15
CA GLY A 132 12.81 13.88 2.81
C GLY A 132 11.43 13.31 2.49
N HIS A 133 10.80 12.59 3.42
CA HIS A 133 9.44 12.06 3.21
C HIS A 133 8.42 13.19 2.98
N LYS A 134 7.41 12.90 2.14
CA LYS A 134 6.23 13.77 1.90
C LYS A 134 4.91 13.03 2.02
N ARG A 135 4.96 11.70 2.21
CA ARG A 135 3.81 10.80 2.26
C ARG A 135 3.96 9.90 3.47
N LEU A 136 2.92 9.83 4.28
CA LEU A 136 2.87 8.97 5.47
C LEU A 136 1.74 7.96 5.36
N LEU A 137 1.92 6.83 6.04
CA LEU A 137 0.85 5.95 6.47
C LEU A 137 0.77 6.06 8.00
N MET A 138 -0.18 6.81 8.53
CA MET A 138 -0.31 7.01 9.97
C MET A 138 -1.22 5.93 10.57
N LEU A 139 -0.77 5.28 11.64
CA LEU A 139 -1.46 4.13 12.20
C LEU A 139 -1.35 4.01 13.72
N THR A 140 -2.30 3.28 14.30
CA THR A 140 -2.37 2.98 15.74
C THR A 140 -3.00 1.62 15.98
N GLY A 141 -2.76 1.03 17.16
CA GLY A 141 -3.57 -0.09 17.63
C GLY A 141 -5.00 0.35 17.98
N GLU A 142 -5.90 -0.63 18.07
CA GLU A 142 -7.32 -0.38 18.42
C GLU A 142 -7.47 -0.36 19.93
N SER A 143 -7.56 0.82 20.53
CA SER A 143 -7.72 0.94 21.98
C SER A 143 -8.52 2.16 22.41
N GLU A 144 -9.17 2.05 23.57
CA GLU A 144 -9.77 3.20 24.26
C GLU A 144 -8.73 4.29 24.63
N GLU A 145 -7.45 3.93 24.74
CA GLU A 145 -6.34 4.88 24.98
C GLU A 145 -5.95 5.69 23.73
N SER A 146 -6.33 5.23 22.54
CA SER A 146 -6.07 5.90 21.25
C SER A 146 -7.36 6.09 20.45
N PRO A 147 -8.36 6.82 21.00
CA PRO A 147 -9.66 6.99 20.36
C PRO A 147 -9.54 7.83 19.07
N LEU A 148 -10.60 7.81 18.27
CA LEU A 148 -10.65 8.56 17.00
C LEU A 148 -10.32 10.05 17.18
N ASP A 149 -10.76 10.68 18.26
CA ASP A 149 -10.51 12.10 18.55
C ASP A 149 -9.01 12.40 18.68
N TYR A 150 -8.28 11.55 19.41
CA TYR A 150 -6.83 11.62 19.53
C TYR A 150 -6.16 11.41 18.16
N PHE A 151 -6.61 10.42 17.40
CA PHE A 151 -6.05 10.15 16.07
C PHE A 151 -6.25 11.33 15.11
N ILE A 152 -7.43 11.95 15.12
CA ILE A 152 -7.74 13.15 14.33
C ILE A 152 -6.85 14.32 14.75
N GLU A 153 -6.63 14.51 16.06
CA GLU A 153 -5.73 15.57 16.54
C GLU A 153 -4.28 15.33 16.07
N GLY A 154 -3.78 14.10 16.16
CA GLY A 154 -2.48 13.70 15.63
C GLY A 154 -2.37 13.90 14.12
N LEU A 155 -3.44 13.62 13.37
CA LEU A 155 -3.48 13.76 11.92
C LEU A 155 -3.37 15.24 11.52
N ARG A 156 -4.13 16.10 12.21
CA ARG A 156 -4.03 17.56 12.06
C ARG A 156 -2.64 18.05 12.41
N ALA A 157 -2.04 17.55 13.48
CA ALA A 157 -0.69 17.90 13.88
C ALA A 157 0.33 17.55 12.79
N ALA A 158 0.30 16.31 12.30
CA ALA A 158 1.16 15.86 11.20
C ALA A 158 1.02 16.72 9.93
N TYR A 159 -0.19 17.14 9.57
CA TYR A 159 -0.40 18.07 8.45
C TYR A 159 0.05 19.51 8.72
N ARG A 160 0.16 19.95 9.97
CA ARG A 160 0.63 21.30 10.33
C ARG A 160 2.15 21.44 10.33
N VAL A 161 2.89 20.37 10.66
CA VAL A 161 4.36 20.43 10.76
C VAL A 161 4.99 20.95 9.45
N ARG A 162 5.95 21.87 9.60
CA ARG A 162 6.75 22.43 8.51
C ARG A 162 8.23 22.37 8.89
N VAL A 163 9.07 21.96 7.95
CA VAL A 163 10.54 22.04 8.05
C VAL A 163 11.04 22.79 6.82
N GLY A 164 11.37 24.08 6.98
CA GLY A 164 11.64 24.96 5.85
C GLY A 164 10.43 25.01 4.89
N ALA A 165 10.67 24.72 3.62
CA ALA A 165 9.62 24.64 2.59
C ALA A 165 8.88 23.28 2.55
N HIS A 166 9.24 22.33 3.43
CA HIS A 166 8.72 20.96 3.38
C HIS A 166 7.56 20.73 4.34
N ASN A 167 6.61 19.91 3.87
CA ASN A 167 5.45 19.45 4.61
C ASN A 167 5.06 18.03 4.18
N ILE A 168 4.24 17.37 5.00
CA ILE A 168 3.56 16.15 4.59
C ILE A 168 2.40 16.55 3.67
N ARG A 169 2.35 15.92 2.51
CA ARG A 169 1.42 16.26 1.41
C ARG A 169 0.25 15.29 1.29
N ARG A 170 0.40 14.08 1.82
CA ARG A 170 -0.66 13.05 1.87
C ARG A 170 -0.42 12.13 3.04
N ILE A 171 -1.44 11.95 3.87
CA ILE A 171 -1.43 10.97 4.96
C ILE A 171 -2.50 9.93 4.64
N ASN A 172 -2.04 8.71 4.32
CA ASN A 172 -2.90 7.54 4.36
C ASN A 172 -3.07 7.13 5.83
N VAL A 173 -4.17 6.46 6.14
CA VAL A 173 -4.50 6.08 7.53
C VAL A 173 -4.79 4.60 7.60
N GLU A 174 -4.20 3.91 8.58
CA GLU A 174 -4.46 2.51 8.86
C GLU A 174 -4.88 2.36 10.32
N ILE A 175 -6.20 2.39 10.53
CA ILE A 175 -6.83 2.27 11.84
C ILE A 175 -7.95 1.24 11.79
N ALA A 176 -8.38 0.80 12.96
CA ALA A 176 -9.44 -0.19 13.09
C ALA A 176 -10.77 0.27 12.44
N PRO A 177 -11.68 -0.67 12.14
CA PRO A 177 -12.94 -0.35 11.51
C PRO A 177 -13.77 0.65 12.32
N LEU A 178 -14.26 1.69 11.63
CA LEU A 178 -15.21 2.66 12.18
C LEU A 178 -16.62 2.41 11.64
N ASP A 179 -17.60 3.07 12.25
CA ASP A 179 -18.90 3.25 11.63
C ASP A 179 -18.86 4.39 10.59
N VAL A 180 -19.95 4.55 9.85
CA VAL A 180 -20.05 5.55 8.77
C VAL A 180 -19.82 6.97 9.32
N GLU A 181 -20.30 7.27 10.52
CA GLU A 181 -20.12 8.61 11.11
C GLU A 181 -18.66 8.87 11.50
N GLY A 182 -17.98 7.91 12.10
CA GLY A 182 -16.54 7.97 12.35
C GLY A 182 -15.75 8.18 11.05
N PHE A 183 -16.14 7.51 9.97
CA PHE A 183 -15.52 7.74 8.66
C PHE A 183 -15.84 9.11 8.06
N ARG A 184 -17.04 9.69 8.26
CA ARG A 184 -17.34 11.07 7.84
C ARG A 184 -16.43 12.07 8.54
N ARG A 185 -16.22 11.87 9.85
CA ARG A 185 -15.28 12.68 10.64
C ARG A 185 -13.85 12.55 10.09
N LEU A 186 -13.42 11.34 9.76
CA LEU A 186 -12.09 11.08 9.19
C LEU A 186 -11.93 11.69 7.78
N LYS A 187 -12.96 11.60 6.92
CA LYS A 187 -12.98 12.23 5.59
C LYS A 187 -12.85 13.76 5.68
N ALA A 188 -13.46 14.38 6.69
CA ALA A 188 -13.37 15.82 6.91
C ALA A 188 -11.94 16.31 7.21
N GLU A 189 -11.05 15.41 7.65
CA GLU A 189 -9.62 15.71 7.86
C GLU A 189 -8.77 15.57 6.59
N HIS A 190 -9.39 15.32 5.43
CA HIS A 190 -8.70 15.22 4.15
C HIS A 190 -7.58 14.15 4.19
N ILE A 191 -7.94 12.92 4.55
CA ILE A 191 -7.04 11.77 4.44
C ILE A 191 -6.78 11.43 2.95
N GLY A 192 -5.66 10.76 2.70
CA GLY A 192 -5.34 10.18 1.40
C GLY A 192 -6.15 8.90 1.16
N THR A 193 -5.63 7.77 1.64
CA THR A 193 -6.29 6.46 1.54
C THR A 193 -6.63 5.93 2.93
N TYR A 194 -7.85 5.42 3.12
CA TYR A 194 -8.17 4.58 4.27
C TYR A 194 -7.74 3.15 3.98
N THR A 195 -6.84 2.60 4.79
CA THR A 195 -6.30 1.26 4.64
C THR A 195 -6.76 0.38 5.79
N CYS A 196 -7.23 -0.83 5.48
CA CYS A 196 -7.56 -1.84 6.46
C CYS A 196 -7.36 -3.22 5.84
N PHE A 197 -6.48 -4.03 6.44
CA PHE A 197 -6.27 -5.39 5.95
C PHE A 197 -7.39 -6.28 6.45
N GLN A 198 -7.95 -7.13 5.58
CA GLN A 198 -8.83 -8.20 6.03
C GLN A 198 -8.07 -9.22 6.88
N GLU A 199 -6.73 -9.25 6.78
CA GLU A 199 -5.83 -10.19 7.46
C GLU A 199 -5.94 -11.60 6.89
N THR A 200 -7.11 -12.23 7.02
CA THR A 200 -7.46 -13.46 6.33
C THR A 200 -8.93 -13.40 5.94
N TYR A 201 -9.20 -13.74 4.68
CA TYR A 201 -10.58 -13.79 4.18
C TYR A 201 -11.31 -15.07 4.60
N ASP A 202 -10.63 -16.09 5.13
CA ASP A 202 -11.30 -17.32 5.59
C ASP A 202 -11.95 -17.04 6.96
N PRO A 203 -13.30 -17.01 7.07
CA PRO A 203 -13.98 -16.70 8.32
C PRO A 203 -13.69 -17.68 9.46
N VAL A 204 -13.36 -18.94 9.15
CA VAL A 204 -13.00 -19.97 10.14
C VAL A 204 -11.63 -19.65 10.73
N LEU A 205 -10.65 -19.34 9.88
CA LEU A 205 -9.30 -18.97 10.29
C LEU A 205 -9.27 -17.58 10.93
N TYR A 206 -10.06 -16.63 10.45
CA TYR A 206 -10.19 -15.30 11.03
C TYR A 206 -10.59 -15.39 12.49
N ARG A 207 -11.65 -16.15 12.81
CA ARG A 207 -12.12 -16.32 14.19
C ARG A 207 -11.07 -16.99 15.08
N LYS A 208 -10.29 -17.93 14.53
CA LYS A 208 -9.17 -18.58 15.23
C LYS A 208 -8.04 -17.59 15.56
N TYR A 209 -7.72 -16.68 14.64
CA TYR A 209 -6.59 -15.77 14.79
C TYR A 209 -6.93 -14.46 15.52
N HIS A 210 -8.23 -14.15 15.66
CA HIS A 210 -8.76 -12.98 16.37
C HIS A 210 -9.67 -13.42 17.53
N PRO A 211 -9.12 -14.04 18.60
CA PRO A 211 -9.92 -14.70 19.63
C PRO A 211 -10.68 -13.75 20.56
N SER A 212 -10.28 -12.47 20.64
CA SER A 212 -10.94 -11.47 21.49
C SER A 212 -10.68 -10.04 21.04
N GLY A 213 -11.53 -9.13 21.52
CA GLY A 213 -11.52 -7.70 21.17
C GLY A 213 -12.47 -7.38 20.01
N PRO A 214 -12.67 -6.10 19.67
CA PRO A 214 -13.60 -5.71 18.60
C PRO A 214 -13.26 -6.32 17.23
N LYS A 215 -11.97 -6.55 16.95
CA LYS A 215 -11.50 -7.20 15.71
C LYS A 215 -11.91 -8.67 15.58
N SER A 216 -12.51 -9.29 16.60
CA SER A 216 -13.03 -10.67 16.47
C SER A 216 -14.26 -10.78 15.57
N ASP A 217 -14.94 -9.66 15.31
CA ASP A 217 -16.09 -9.60 14.40
C ASP A 217 -15.64 -9.57 12.93
N TYR A 218 -15.77 -10.72 12.26
CA TYR A 218 -15.39 -10.90 10.86
C TYR A 218 -16.21 -10.03 9.91
N GLU A 219 -17.53 -9.96 10.06
CA GLU A 219 -18.39 -9.22 9.14
C GLU A 219 -18.19 -7.72 9.30
N TRP A 220 -18.03 -7.25 10.55
CA TRP A 220 -17.66 -5.86 10.83
C TRP A 220 -16.35 -5.49 10.14
N ARG A 221 -15.34 -6.38 10.18
CA ARG A 221 -14.08 -6.18 9.46
C ARG A 221 -14.26 -6.20 7.94
N LEU A 222 -14.95 -7.19 7.40
CA LEU A 222 -15.09 -7.40 5.96
C LEU A 222 -15.78 -6.21 5.28
N LEU A 223 -16.85 -5.70 5.89
CA LEU A 223 -17.66 -4.60 5.36
C LEU A 223 -17.10 -3.20 5.69
N VAL A 224 -15.86 -3.10 6.18
CA VAL A 224 -15.28 -1.81 6.58
C VAL A 224 -15.11 -0.86 5.42
N MET A 225 -14.75 -1.39 4.24
CA MET A 225 -14.55 -0.57 3.04
C MET A 225 -15.87 -0.02 2.53
N ASP A 226 -16.95 -0.80 2.58
CA ASP A 226 -18.30 -0.34 2.28
C ASP A 226 -18.68 0.88 3.12
N ARG A 227 -18.45 0.81 4.44
CA ARG A 227 -18.75 1.93 5.35
C ARG A 227 -17.87 3.16 5.09
N ALA A 228 -16.59 2.94 4.76
CA ALA A 228 -15.69 4.03 4.41
C ALA A 228 -16.12 4.74 3.11
N MET A 229 -16.48 3.97 2.08
CA MET A 229 -16.94 4.52 0.79
C MET A 229 -18.34 5.15 0.90
N GLU A 230 -19.24 4.58 1.71
CA GLU A 230 -20.53 5.21 2.04
C GLU A 230 -20.36 6.57 2.73
N ALA A 231 -19.33 6.72 3.57
CA ALA A 231 -18.95 7.98 4.19
C ALA A 231 -18.26 8.98 3.24
N GLY A 232 -18.04 8.60 1.98
CA GLY A 232 -17.40 9.42 0.96
C GLY A 232 -15.87 9.33 0.92
N ILE A 233 -15.25 8.29 1.51
CA ILE A 233 -13.82 8.03 1.33
C ILE A 233 -13.62 7.25 0.02
N ASP A 234 -13.19 7.96 -1.04
CA ASP A 234 -13.11 7.41 -2.39
C ASP A 234 -11.87 6.53 -2.64
N ASP A 235 -10.79 6.78 -1.89
CA ASP A 235 -9.55 6.01 -1.96
C ASP A 235 -9.49 5.05 -0.76
N VAL A 236 -9.70 3.76 -1.01
CA VAL A 236 -9.55 2.68 -0.01
C VAL A 236 -8.41 1.71 -0.36
N GLY A 237 -7.80 1.12 0.66
CA GLY A 237 -6.69 0.20 0.55
C GLY A 237 -6.97 -1.12 1.25
N ILE A 238 -7.09 -2.21 0.48
CA ILE A 238 -7.32 -3.56 1.02
C ILE A 238 -6.00 -4.32 1.17
N GLY A 239 -6.01 -5.42 1.92
CA GLY A 239 -4.85 -6.31 2.03
C GLY A 239 -5.17 -7.60 2.78
N ALA A 240 -4.30 -8.59 2.60
CA ALA A 240 -4.31 -9.85 3.35
C ALA A 240 -2.92 -10.10 3.94
N LEU A 241 -2.87 -10.69 5.12
CA LEU A 241 -1.63 -11.05 5.80
C LEU A 241 -1.22 -12.48 5.39
N PHE A 242 -0.37 -12.55 4.38
CA PHE A 242 0.08 -13.80 3.77
C PHE A 242 0.90 -14.63 4.78
N GLY A 243 0.47 -15.85 5.03
CA GLY A 243 0.99 -16.68 6.12
C GLY A 243 -0.11 -17.29 7.00
N LEU A 244 -1.29 -16.64 7.06
CA LEU A 244 -2.41 -17.07 7.91
C LEU A 244 -3.25 -18.18 7.28
N ALA A 245 -3.44 -18.16 5.96
CA ALA A 245 -4.18 -19.15 5.20
C ALA A 245 -3.43 -19.48 3.89
N ASP A 246 -3.98 -20.41 3.11
CA ASP A 246 -3.52 -20.66 1.74
C ASP A 246 -3.52 -19.35 0.93
N TYR A 247 -2.34 -18.90 0.48
CA TYR A 247 -2.19 -17.62 -0.20
C TYR A 247 -3.02 -17.54 -1.49
N ARG A 248 -3.30 -18.68 -2.14
CA ARG A 248 -4.08 -18.72 -3.37
C ARG A 248 -5.52 -18.34 -3.07
N PHE A 249 -6.06 -18.85 -1.96
CA PHE A 249 -7.39 -18.47 -1.48
C PHE A 249 -7.43 -16.97 -1.13
N GLU A 250 -6.42 -16.48 -0.40
CA GLU A 250 -6.35 -15.06 -0.01
C GLU A 250 -6.30 -14.13 -1.22
N VAL A 251 -5.54 -14.47 -2.27
CA VAL A 251 -5.53 -13.69 -3.52
C VAL A 251 -6.90 -13.70 -4.17
N LEU A 252 -7.55 -14.87 -4.32
CA LEU A 252 -8.87 -14.93 -4.94
C LEU A 252 -9.89 -14.11 -4.15
N ALA A 253 -9.92 -14.21 -2.84
CA ALA A 253 -10.85 -13.45 -2.00
C ALA A 253 -10.58 -11.94 -2.07
N LEU A 254 -9.30 -11.54 -2.15
CA LEU A 254 -8.91 -10.15 -2.37
C LEU A 254 -9.39 -9.62 -3.72
N LEU A 255 -9.29 -10.41 -4.80
CA LEU A 255 -9.83 -10.04 -6.11
C LEU A 255 -11.36 -9.94 -6.09
N GLU A 256 -12.05 -10.82 -5.36
CA GLU A 256 -13.50 -10.76 -5.19
C GLU A 256 -13.93 -9.53 -4.39
N HIS A 257 -13.18 -9.14 -3.36
CA HIS A 257 -13.38 -7.88 -2.64
C HIS A 257 -13.15 -6.67 -3.54
N ALA A 258 -12.09 -6.65 -4.34
CA ALA A 258 -11.84 -5.56 -5.28
C ALA A 258 -13.00 -5.39 -6.29
N ARG A 259 -13.51 -6.51 -6.82
CA ARG A 259 -14.67 -6.55 -7.71
C ARG A 259 -15.94 -6.04 -7.02
N HIS A 260 -16.20 -6.48 -5.79
CA HIS A 260 -17.34 -6.01 -4.99
C HIS A 260 -17.34 -4.48 -4.85
N LEU A 261 -16.19 -3.88 -4.50
CA LEU A 261 -16.08 -2.43 -4.38
C LEU A 261 -16.32 -1.72 -5.72
N GLU A 262 -15.75 -2.24 -6.82
CA GLU A 262 -15.95 -1.65 -8.16
C GLU A 262 -17.42 -1.74 -8.61
N GLU A 263 -18.10 -2.86 -8.39
CA GLU A 263 -19.51 -3.03 -8.74
C GLU A 263 -20.46 -2.19 -7.89
N THR A 264 -20.14 -2.05 -6.59
CA THR A 264 -21.02 -1.36 -5.62
C THR A 264 -20.84 0.15 -5.65
N PHE A 265 -19.60 0.64 -5.76
CA PHE A 265 -19.26 2.06 -5.62
C PHE A 265 -18.74 2.70 -6.92
N GLY A 266 -18.58 1.92 -8.00
CA GLY A 266 -18.08 2.40 -9.30
C GLY A 266 -16.56 2.50 -9.39
N CYS A 267 -15.83 2.30 -8.30
CA CYS A 267 -14.37 2.18 -8.30
C CYS A 267 -13.89 1.10 -7.31
N GLY A 268 -12.92 0.31 -7.75
CA GLY A 268 -12.24 -0.66 -6.89
C GLY A 268 -11.25 0.02 -5.92
N PRO A 269 -10.48 -0.77 -5.16
CA PRO A 269 -9.49 -0.24 -4.23
C PRO A 269 -8.38 0.52 -4.95
N HIS A 270 -7.94 1.62 -4.36
CA HIS A 270 -6.79 2.41 -4.83
C HIS A 270 -5.49 1.61 -4.67
N THR A 271 -5.38 0.84 -3.59
CA THR A 271 -4.21 0.01 -3.31
C THR A 271 -4.56 -1.36 -2.75
N VAL A 272 -3.68 -2.32 -3.03
CA VAL A 272 -3.60 -3.63 -2.41
C VAL A 272 -2.26 -3.75 -1.69
N SER A 273 -2.29 -4.04 -0.39
CA SER A 273 -1.10 -4.36 0.40
C SER A 273 -0.91 -5.87 0.50
N VAL A 274 0.33 -6.32 0.34
CA VAL A 274 0.71 -7.75 0.35
C VAL A 274 1.69 -8.11 1.47
N PRO A 275 1.44 -7.78 2.75
CA PRO A 275 2.37 -8.13 3.83
C PRO A 275 2.46 -9.65 4.03
N ARG A 276 3.69 -10.19 4.16
CA ARG A 276 3.90 -11.51 4.77
C ARG A 276 3.97 -11.40 6.29
N ILE A 277 3.59 -12.48 6.98
CA ILE A 277 3.82 -12.60 8.41
C ILE A 277 5.33 -12.56 8.66
N GLU A 278 5.75 -11.60 9.48
CA GLU A 278 7.10 -11.49 9.99
C GLU A 278 7.10 -11.76 11.49
N PRO A 279 8.21 -12.29 12.05
CA PRO A 279 8.36 -12.50 13.48
C PRO A 279 8.02 -11.25 14.29
N ALA A 280 7.31 -11.45 15.40
CA ALA A 280 6.96 -10.39 16.33
C ALA A 280 7.09 -10.87 17.78
N GLU A 281 7.66 -10.03 18.64
CA GLU A 281 7.82 -10.37 20.05
C GLU A 281 6.45 -10.57 20.72
N GLY A 282 6.30 -11.66 21.48
CA GLY A 282 5.05 -11.95 22.19
C GLY A 282 3.93 -12.54 21.31
N ALA A 283 4.23 -12.86 20.05
CA ALA A 283 3.31 -13.51 19.11
C ALA A 283 3.89 -14.81 18.54
N PRO A 284 3.82 -15.95 19.24
CA PRO A 284 4.43 -17.21 18.80
C PRO A 284 3.97 -17.73 17.43
N LEU A 285 2.75 -17.40 16.97
CA LEU A 285 2.30 -17.81 15.64
C LEU A 285 3.14 -17.13 14.53
N SER A 286 3.62 -15.92 14.77
CA SER A 286 4.43 -15.18 13.80
C SER A 286 5.79 -15.82 13.51
N THR A 287 6.35 -16.57 14.45
CA THR A 287 7.64 -17.26 14.27
C THR A 287 7.50 -18.60 13.54
N SER A 288 6.29 -19.14 13.46
CA SER A 288 5.97 -20.33 12.69
C SER A 288 4.58 -20.17 12.07
N PRO A 289 4.49 -19.42 10.96
CA PRO A 289 3.24 -19.21 10.25
C PRO A 289 2.60 -20.56 9.85
N PRO A 290 1.28 -20.72 10.00
CA PRO A 290 0.59 -21.96 9.66
C PRO A 290 0.63 -22.28 8.15
N HIS A 291 0.67 -21.24 7.31
CA HIS A 291 0.70 -21.36 5.84
C HIS A 291 1.81 -20.48 5.27
N PRO A 292 3.09 -20.80 5.53
CA PRO A 292 4.21 -19.95 5.11
C PRO A 292 4.22 -19.80 3.58
N VAL A 293 4.50 -18.59 3.11
CA VAL A 293 4.55 -18.26 1.68
C VAL A 293 6.00 -18.13 1.25
N SER A 294 6.43 -19.02 0.36
CA SER A 294 7.80 -19.01 -0.19
C SER A 294 8.06 -17.74 -1.01
N ASP A 295 9.33 -17.39 -1.23
CA ASP A 295 9.67 -16.25 -2.09
C ASP A 295 9.15 -16.41 -3.53
N GLU A 296 9.09 -17.64 -4.04
CA GLU A 296 8.56 -17.94 -5.37
C GLU A 296 7.03 -17.80 -5.43
N ASP A 297 6.31 -18.32 -4.44
CA ASP A 297 4.86 -18.13 -4.33
C ASP A 297 4.51 -16.65 -4.11
N PHE A 298 5.34 -15.91 -3.37
CA PHE A 298 5.14 -14.49 -3.15
C PHE A 298 5.35 -13.67 -4.44
N LYS A 299 6.35 -14.02 -5.25
CA LYS A 299 6.50 -13.46 -6.61
C LYS A 299 5.28 -13.77 -7.47
N LYS A 300 4.83 -15.02 -7.47
CA LYS A 300 3.66 -15.47 -8.22
C LYS A 300 2.40 -14.70 -7.82
N LEU A 301 2.13 -14.54 -6.52
CA LEU A 301 0.94 -13.83 -6.05
C LEU A 301 0.97 -12.34 -6.41
N VAL A 302 2.13 -11.68 -6.35
CA VAL A 302 2.28 -10.28 -6.78
C VAL A 302 2.01 -10.15 -8.27
N ALA A 303 2.52 -11.07 -9.09
CA ALA A 303 2.26 -11.10 -10.53
C ALA A 303 0.76 -11.30 -10.82
N VAL A 304 0.10 -12.26 -10.17
CA VAL A 304 -1.34 -12.51 -10.35
C VAL A 304 -2.17 -11.27 -9.99
N ILE A 305 -1.87 -10.60 -8.87
CA ILE A 305 -2.57 -9.37 -8.47
C ILE A 305 -2.35 -8.27 -9.52
N ARG A 306 -1.11 -8.05 -9.99
CA ARG A 306 -0.82 -7.03 -11.02
C ARG A 306 -1.55 -7.31 -12.34
N LEU A 307 -1.59 -8.57 -12.78
CA LEU A 307 -2.27 -8.96 -14.01
C LEU A 307 -3.80 -8.84 -13.89
N SER A 308 -4.34 -9.11 -12.70
CA SER A 308 -5.79 -9.09 -12.44
C SER A 308 -6.32 -7.68 -12.15
N LEU A 309 -5.55 -6.85 -11.44
CA LEU A 309 -5.90 -5.48 -11.05
C LEU A 309 -4.85 -4.48 -11.61
N PRO A 310 -4.82 -4.26 -12.94
CA PRO A 310 -3.76 -3.51 -13.60
C PRO A 310 -3.60 -2.07 -13.07
N TYR A 311 -4.69 -1.41 -12.66
CA TYR A 311 -4.67 -0.01 -12.23
C TYR A 311 -4.60 0.20 -10.71
N THR A 312 -4.82 -0.86 -9.92
CA THR A 312 -4.70 -0.82 -8.46
C THR A 312 -3.22 -0.85 -8.07
N GLY A 313 -2.82 0.09 -7.22
CA GLY A 313 -1.44 0.13 -6.73
C GLY A 313 -1.13 -1.07 -5.84
N ILE A 314 0.07 -1.64 -5.95
CA ILE A 314 0.54 -2.67 -5.02
C ILE A 314 1.53 -2.02 -4.05
N ILE A 315 1.28 -2.17 -2.75
CA ILE A 315 2.14 -1.70 -1.66
C ILE A 315 3.03 -2.86 -1.18
N LEU A 316 4.35 -2.63 -1.21
CA LEU A 316 5.34 -3.51 -0.60
C LEU A 316 6.05 -2.81 0.56
N THR A 317 6.03 -3.43 1.73
CA THR A 317 6.60 -2.83 2.95
C THR A 317 8.01 -3.34 3.23
N THR A 318 8.67 -2.76 4.23
CA THR A 318 9.97 -3.18 4.78
C THR A 318 9.91 -4.48 5.58
N ARG A 319 8.79 -5.23 5.52
CA ARG A 319 8.73 -6.64 5.95
C ARG A 319 9.68 -7.50 5.14
N GLU A 320 9.75 -7.24 3.84
CA GLU A 320 10.53 -8.03 2.91
C GLU A 320 12.01 -7.65 2.92
N ARG A 321 12.86 -8.64 2.69
CA ARG A 321 14.32 -8.45 2.55
C ARG A 321 14.68 -7.67 1.29
N GLU A 322 15.79 -6.95 1.34
CA GLU A 322 16.27 -6.09 0.27
C GLU A 322 16.30 -6.77 -1.11
N GLU A 323 16.81 -8.01 -1.18
CA GLU A 323 16.97 -8.72 -2.44
C GLU A 323 15.63 -8.99 -3.12
N LEU A 324 14.65 -9.47 -2.33
CA LEU A 324 13.31 -9.76 -2.83
C LEU A 324 12.56 -8.49 -3.18
N ARG A 325 12.71 -7.43 -2.39
CA ARG A 325 12.13 -6.12 -2.69
C ARG A 325 12.63 -5.60 -4.03
N ASN A 326 13.95 -5.58 -4.22
CA ASN A 326 14.58 -5.11 -5.44
C ASN A 326 14.07 -5.88 -6.67
N GLU A 327 13.86 -7.18 -6.53
CA GLU A 327 13.26 -7.99 -7.59
C GLU A 327 11.79 -7.60 -7.86
N LEU A 328 10.95 -7.50 -6.83
CA LEU A 328 9.52 -7.21 -6.97
C LEU A 328 9.20 -5.80 -7.49
N PHE A 329 10.14 -4.86 -7.39
CA PHE A 329 10.04 -3.54 -8.04
C PHE A 329 9.84 -3.64 -9.56
N HIS A 330 10.30 -4.74 -10.18
CA HIS A 330 10.12 -5.00 -11.61
C HIS A 330 8.76 -5.59 -11.95
N TYR A 331 8.12 -6.33 -11.05
CA TYR A 331 7.06 -7.28 -11.42
C TYR A 331 5.65 -6.94 -10.93
N GLY A 332 5.47 -5.84 -10.18
CA GLY A 332 4.12 -5.35 -9.93
C GLY A 332 4.01 -4.21 -8.93
N VAL A 333 4.97 -4.08 -8.04
CA VAL A 333 4.95 -3.12 -6.93
C VAL A 333 4.98 -1.68 -7.43
N SER A 334 4.10 -0.83 -6.92
CA SER A 334 4.00 0.58 -7.33
C SER A 334 4.29 1.58 -6.21
N GLN A 335 4.12 1.15 -4.95
CA GLN A 335 4.40 1.97 -3.78
C GLN A 335 5.17 1.15 -2.76
N ILE A 336 6.14 1.78 -2.09
CA ILE A 336 6.99 1.11 -1.12
C ILE A 336 7.26 1.98 0.10
N SER A 337 7.38 1.34 1.27
CA SER A 337 7.88 2.02 2.45
C SER A 337 9.42 2.05 2.45
N ALA A 338 10.04 3.11 2.93
CA ALA A 338 11.51 3.22 3.00
C ALA A 338 11.93 3.91 4.30
N GLY A 339 13.10 3.60 4.83
CA GLY A 339 13.56 4.13 6.13
C GLY A 339 12.54 3.90 7.26
N SER A 340 11.84 2.76 7.25
CA SER A 340 10.66 2.57 8.11
C SER A 340 11.02 2.25 9.56
N ARG A 341 10.21 2.74 10.50
CA ARG A 341 10.16 2.29 11.90
C ARG A 341 8.82 1.64 12.18
N THR A 342 8.79 0.60 13.02
CA THR A 342 7.59 -0.22 13.29
C THR A 342 7.08 -0.10 14.72
N ASN A 343 7.58 0.90 15.45
CA ASN A 343 7.28 1.24 16.83
C ASN A 343 6.99 2.74 16.96
N PRO A 344 6.14 3.16 17.92
CA PRO A 344 5.90 4.58 18.17
C PRO A 344 7.12 5.29 18.75
N GLY A 345 7.47 6.46 18.19
CA GLY A 345 8.53 7.33 18.72
C GLY A 345 9.96 7.00 18.26
N ALA A 346 10.12 6.13 17.26
CA ALA A 346 11.43 5.61 16.84
C ALA A 346 12.10 6.36 15.69
N TYR A 347 11.48 7.38 15.12
CA TYR A 347 12.12 8.18 14.08
C TYR A 347 13.17 9.15 14.64
N ASP A 348 13.04 9.53 15.91
CA ASP A 348 14.05 10.33 16.63
C ASP A 348 14.86 9.53 17.68
N ASP A 349 14.40 8.34 18.09
CA ASP A 349 15.14 7.48 19.03
C ASP A 349 16.28 6.71 18.32
N HIS A 350 17.52 7.18 18.54
CA HIS A 350 18.73 6.55 18.03
C HIS A 350 19.28 5.43 18.92
N ASP A 351 18.87 5.36 20.19
CA ASP A 351 19.47 4.48 21.18
C ASP A 351 18.77 3.10 21.20
N HIS A 352 17.45 3.07 20.95
CA HIS A 352 16.64 1.83 21.00
C HIS A 352 15.64 1.70 19.84
N PRO A 353 16.09 1.72 18.57
CA PRO A 353 15.23 1.85 17.39
C PRO A 353 14.22 0.71 17.23
N ASP A 354 14.53 -0.51 17.71
CA ASP A 354 13.68 -1.70 17.52
C ASP A 354 12.84 -2.06 18.78
N SER A 355 12.96 -1.28 19.86
CA SER A 355 12.23 -1.55 21.10
C SER A 355 10.73 -1.31 20.90
N GLY A 356 9.94 -2.37 21.10
CA GLY A 356 8.48 -2.32 21.01
C GLY A 356 7.93 -2.26 19.58
N ALA A 357 8.66 -2.80 18.60
CA ALA A 357 8.21 -2.96 17.21
C ALA A 357 7.00 -3.89 17.06
N GLN A 358 6.11 -3.58 16.10
CA GLN A 358 4.97 -4.44 15.76
C GLN A 358 5.39 -5.79 15.18
N PHE A 359 6.48 -5.78 14.40
CA PHE A 359 7.11 -6.91 13.72
C PHE A 359 8.57 -6.56 13.37
N SER A 360 9.38 -7.59 13.13
CA SER A 360 10.77 -7.46 12.67
C SER A 360 10.86 -6.98 11.22
N LEU A 361 11.70 -5.97 10.99
CA LEU A 361 11.98 -5.47 9.65
C LEU A 361 12.85 -6.47 8.86
N GLY A 362 12.60 -6.57 7.56
CA GLY A 362 13.47 -7.27 6.60
C GLY A 362 14.38 -6.34 5.81
N ASP A 363 14.03 -5.05 5.71
CA ASP A 363 14.85 -4.03 5.05
C ASP A 363 15.07 -2.85 6.00
N HIS A 364 16.32 -2.65 6.39
CA HIS A 364 16.76 -1.67 7.38
C HIS A 364 17.41 -0.43 6.75
N ARG A 365 17.46 -0.36 5.41
CA ARG A 365 18.09 0.76 4.70
C ARG A 365 17.38 2.07 5.00
N SER A 366 18.17 3.12 5.11
CA SER A 366 17.71 4.50 5.12
C SER A 366 16.97 4.85 3.83
N LEU A 367 16.22 5.96 3.85
CA LEU A 367 15.55 6.46 2.66
C LEU A 367 16.53 6.71 1.51
N GLU A 368 17.71 7.29 1.80
CA GLU A 368 18.71 7.59 0.78
C GLU A 368 19.32 6.33 0.16
N GLU A 369 19.62 5.29 0.96
CA GLU A 369 20.14 4.02 0.45
C GLU A 369 19.12 3.32 -0.46
N VAL A 370 17.84 3.34 -0.10
CA VAL A 370 16.76 2.83 -0.98
C VAL A 370 16.73 3.64 -2.27
N ILE A 371 16.76 4.98 -2.19
CA ILE A 371 16.76 5.86 -3.37
C ILE A 371 17.98 5.58 -4.27
N SER A 372 19.17 5.45 -3.69
CA SER A 372 20.39 5.12 -4.41
C SER A 372 20.24 3.80 -5.18
N CYS A 373 19.70 2.77 -4.52
CA CYS A 373 19.44 1.47 -5.14
C CYS A 373 18.43 1.56 -6.29
N LEU A 374 17.40 2.40 -6.15
CA LEU A 374 16.42 2.63 -7.22
C LEU A 374 17.06 3.32 -8.42
N ILE A 375 17.94 4.32 -8.19
CA ILE A 375 18.66 5.02 -9.24
C ILE A 375 19.51 4.03 -10.06
N ASP A 376 20.26 3.14 -9.38
CA ASP A 376 21.14 2.17 -10.01
C ASP A 376 20.37 1.15 -10.88
N GLN A 377 19.14 0.84 -10.48
CA GLN A 377 18.23 -0.02 -11.26
C GLN A 377 17.43 0.75 -12.33
N GLY A 378 17.63 2.07 -12.44
CA GLY A 378 16.92 2.93 -13.37
C GLY A 378 15.43 3.11 -13.04
N TYR A 379 15.03 2.96 -11.78
CA TYR A 379 13.73 3.37 -11.28
C TYR A 379 13.75 4.82 -10.82
N ILE A 380 12.61 5.49 -10.93
CA ILE A 380 12.42 6.84 -10.42
C ILE A 380 11.67 6.82 -9.09
N PRO A 381 12.34 7.18 -7.97
CA PRO A 381 11.67 7.46 -6.71
C PRO A 381 10.64 8.58 -6.88
N SER A 382 9.50 8.50 -6.19
CA SER A 382 8.48 9.54 -6.28
C SER A 382 7.83 9.81 -4.94
N PHE A 383 7.70 11.10 -4.62
CA PHE A 383 6.91 11.58 -3.49
C PHE A 383 5.63 12.28 -3.95
N CYS A 384 5.19 11.97 -5.18
CA CYS A 384 4.08 12.63 -5.85
C CYS A 384 2.79 12.57 -5.05
N THR A 385 2.10 13.71 -4.99
CA THR A 385 0.75 13.87 -4.45
C THR A 385 -0.15 14.66 -5.40
N GLY A 386 0.26 14.83 -6.67
CA GLY A 386 -0.46 15.63 -7.66
C GLY A 386 -1.88 15.14 -7.97
N CYS A 387 -2.15 13.83 -7.87
CA CYS A 387 -3.53 13.33 -8.00
C CYS A 387 -4.43 13.90 -6.91
N TYR A 388 -3.96 13.82 -5.66
CA TYR A 388 -4.65 14.33 -4.49
C TYR A 388 -4.88 15.85 -4.58
N ARG A 389 -3.87 16.63 -4.98
CA ARG A 389 -3.97 18.09 -5.17
C ARG A 389 -5.01 18.52 -6.22
N LYS A 390 -5.23 17.69 -7.23
CA LYS A 390 -6.14 17.97 -8.35
C LYS A 390 -7.52 17.32 -8.17
N GLY A 391 -7.80 16.69 -7.02
CA GLY A 391 -9.05 15.97 -6.78
C GLY A 391 -9.20 14.69 -7.62
N ARG A 392 -8.11 14.16 -8.21
CA ARG A 392 -8.13 12.90 -8.97
C ARG A 392 -8.09 11.72 -8.00
N VAL A 393 -9.25 11.40 -7.41
CA VAL A 393 -9.47 10.31 -6.45
C VAL A 393 -10.62 9.42 -6.94
N GLY A 394 -10.71 8.18 -6.47
CA GLY A 394 -11.80 7.27 -6.84
C GLY A 394 -11.99 7.12 -8.36
N VAL A 395 -13.21 7.35 -8.85
CA VAL A 395 -13.58 7.23 -10.27
C VAL A 395 -12.76 8.16 -11.18
N ASP A 396 -12.55 9.42 -10.78
CA ASP A 396 -11.79 10.39 -11.57
C ASP A 396 -10.33 9.96 -11.79
N PHE A 397 -9.74 9.28 -10.81
CA PHE A 397 -8.42 8.66 -10.97
C PHE A 397 -8.47 7.52 -12.01
N MET A 398 -9.49 6.66 -11.92
CA MET A 398 -9.63 5.49 -12.80
C MET A 398 -9.90 5.89 -14.26
N ASP A 399 -10.66 6.96 -14.50
CA ASP A 399 -10.92 7.49 -15.85
C ASP A 399 -9.65 7.98 -16.56
N LEU A 400 -8.64 8.41 -15.80
CA LEU A 400 -7.33 8.77 -16.33
C LEU A 400 -6.39 7.55 -16.43
N ALA A 401 -6.48 6.63 -15.47
CA ALA A 401 -5.64 5.46 -15.40
C ALA A 401 -5.97 4.43 -16.50
N LYS A 402 -7.26 4.09 -16.66
CA LYS A 402 -7.73 3.05 -17.58
C LYS A 402 -7.29 3.27 -19.04
N PRO A 403 -7.39 4.49 -19.61
CA PRO A 403 -6.94 4.74 -20.97
C PRO A 403 -5.41 4.92 -21.11
N GLY A 404 -4.63 4.75 -20.03
CA GLY A 404 -3.18 4.93 -20.02
C GLY A 404 -2.70 6.39 -19.96
N LEU A 405 -3.63 7.36 -19.91
CA LEU A 405 -3.32 8.80 -19.91
C LEU A 405 -2.59 9.24 -18.65
N ILE A 406 -2.77 8.53 -17.54
CA ILE A 406 -2.17 8.86 -16.24
C ILE A 406 -0.64 8.93 -16.29
N LYS A 407 0.00 8.17 -17.19
CA LYS A 407 1.46 8.18 -17.39
C LYS A 407 2.00 9.55 -17.79
N ALA A 408 1.25 10.29 -18.62
CA ALA A 408 1.63 11.63 -19.09
C ALA A 408 1.67 12.68 -17.97
N PHE A 409 1.06 12.38 -16.81
CA PHE A 409 1.09 13.23 -15.63
C PHE A 409 2.00 12.67 -14.55
N CYS A 410 1.93 11.35 -14.30
CA CYS A 410 2.63 10.76 -13.18
C CYS A 410 4.14 10.65 -13.38
N LEU A 411 4.65 10.51 -14.62
CA LEU A 411 6.10 10.53 -14.84
C LEU A 411 6.70 11.94 -14.62
N PRO A 412 6.17 13.02 -15.22
CA PRO A 412 6.64 14.39 -14.90
C PRO A 412 6.55 14.70 -13.40
N ASN A 413 5.42 14.37 -12.75
CA ASN A 413 5.27 14.61 -11.31
C ASN A 413 6.29 13.80 -10.48
N ALA A 414 6.63 12.58 -10.90
CA ALA A 414 7.69 11.82 -10.24
C ALA A 414 9.05 12.53 -10.38
N LEU A 415 9.40 12.98 -11.58
CA LEU A 415 10.61 13.75 -11.87
C LEU A 415 10.72 15.01 -11.02
N PHE A 416 9.63 15.78 -10.87
CA PHE A 416 9.64 16.98 -10.03
C PHE A 416 9.87 16.65 -8.56
N THR A 417 9.14 15.68 -8.02
CA THR A 417 9.31 15.29 -6.61
C THR A 417 10.65 14.62 -6.32
N PHE A 418 11.23 13.95 -7.32
CA PHE A 418 12.54 13.36 -7.18
C PHE A 418 13.62 14.43 -7.24
N LYS A 419 13.53 15.38 -8.17
CA LYS A 419 14.41 16.55 -8.22
C LYS A 419 14.38 17.34 -6.92
N GLU A 420 13.19 17.55 -6.36
CA GLU A 420 13.04 18.17 -5.03
C GLU A 420 13.83 17.39 -3.96
N TYR A 421 13.73 16.06 -3.95
CA TYR A 421 14.51 15.25 -3.01
C TYR A 421 16.02 15.43 -3.21
N LEU A 422 16.49 15.41 -4.46
CA LEU A 422 17.91 15.54 -4.80
C LEU A 422 18.50 16.90 -4.42
N GLU A 423 17.71 17.96 -4.53
CA GLU A 423 18.14 19.33 -4.19
C GLU A 423 18.29 19.53 -2.68
N ASP A 424 17.40 18.93 -1.90
CA ASP A 424 17.24 19.30 -0.48
C ASP A 424 17.77 18.27 0.52
N PHE A 425 17.88 17.00 0.13
CA PHE A 425 18.15 15.90 1.07
C PHE A 425 19.28 14.96 0.63
N ALA A 426 19.53 14.83 -0.67
CA ALA A 426 20.51 13.87 -1.16
C ALA A 426 21.96 14.34 -0.95
N SER A 427 22.84 13.38 -0.69
CA SER A 427 24.29 13.54 -0.82
C SER A 427 24.68 13.89 -2.25
N GLU A 428 25.87 14.47 -2.42
CA GLU A 428 26.37 14.92 -3.72
C GLU A 428 26.44 13.79 -4.76
N ASP A 429 26.84 12.57 -4.36
CA ASP A 429 26.88 11.42 -5.28
C ASP A 429 25.49 10.99 -5.74
N VAL A 430 24.54 10.86 -4.80
CA VAL A 430 23.15 10.49 -5.11
C VAL A 430 22.51 11.55 -6.00
N ARG A 431 22.76 12.84 -5.72
CA ARG A 431 22.32 13.95 -6.55
C ARG A 431 22.84 13.85 -7.98
N ARG A 432 24.15 13.64 -8.17
CA ARG A 432 24.77 13.52 -9.48
C ARG A 432 24.19 12.35 -10.30
N ARG A 433 24.06 11.17 -9.70
CA ARG A 433 23.47 10.00 -10.39
C ARG A 433 21.97 10.18 -10.65
N GLY A 434 21.25 10.77 -9.70
CA GLY A 434 19.83 11.08 -9.82
C GLY A 434 19.54 12.08 -10.94
N ASP A 435 20.34 13.14 -11.06
CA ASP A 435 20.22 14.13 -12.14
C ASP A 435 20.48 13.51 -13.51
N ALA A 436 21.52 12.67 -13.64
CA ALA A 436 21.77 11.92 -14.87
C ALA A 436 20.61 10.99 -15.25
N LEU A 437 19.98 10.35 -14.25
CA LEU A 437 18.78 9.55 -14.46
C LEU A 437 17.58 10.40 -14.92
N ILE A 438 17.33 11.53 -14.27
CA ILE A 438 16.28 12.48 -14.66
C ILE A 438 16.45 12.89 -16.12
N GLU A 439 17.65 13.33 -16.52
CA GLU A 439 17.91 13.76 -17.89
C GLU A 439 17.63 12.66 -18.91
N ARG A 440 18.09 11.44 -18.62
CA ARG A 440 17.85 10.27 -19.47
C ARG A 440 16.37 9.97 -19.60
N LEU A 441 15.62 9.91 -18.50
CA LEU A 441 14.19 9.60 -18.50
C LEU A 441 13.35 10.68 -19.18
N VAL A 442 13.71 11.96 -19.07
CA VAL A 442 13.00 13.03 -19.80
C VAL A 442 13.19 12.87 -21.31
N ARG A 443 14.38 12.47 -21.77
CA ARG A 443 14.65 12.26 -23.20
C ARG A 443 13.96 11.00 -23.74
N GLU A 444 14.03 9.91 -23.00
CA GLU A 444 13.61 8.58 -23.45
C GLU A 444 12.13 8.27 -23.20
N GLU A 445 11.55 8.71 -22.08
CA GLU A 445 10.25 8.20 -21.62
C GLU A 445 9.16 9.27 -21.44
N VAL A 446 9.51 10.55 -21.29
CA VAL A 446 8.50 11.61 -21.26
C VAL A 446 7.94 11.85 -22.67
N PRO A 447 6.61 11.85 -22.87
CA PRO A 447 6.01 12.11 -24.17
C PRO A 447 6.46 13.45 -24.76
N GLU A 448 6.70 13.52 -26.07
CA GLU A 448 7.27 14.70 -26.74
C GLU A 448 6.50 15.99 -26.40
N HIS A 449 5.17 15.95 -26.46
CA HIS A 449 4.28 17.07 -26.13
C HIS A 449 4.32 17.52 -24.64
N ARG A 450 5.02 16.78 -23.77
CA ARG A 450 5.22 17.10 -22.35
C ARG A 450 6.66 17.45 -22.00
N LYS A 451 7.63 17.26 -22.89
CA LYS A 451 9.06 17.44 -22.57
C LYS A 451 9.39 18.87 -22.17
N GLU A 452 8.95 19.86 -22.96
CA GLU A 452 9.18 21.28 -22.65
C GLU A 452 8.65 21.65 -21.26
N HIS A 453 7.39 21.34 -21.01
CA HIS A 453 6.77 21.62 -19.71
C HIS A 453 7.44 20.86 -18.54
N THR A 454 7.96 19.67 -18.81
CA THR A 454 8.72 18.91 -17.81
C THR A 454 10.06 19.58 -17.51
N TRP A 455 10.77 20.09 -18.52
CA TRP A 455 12.01 20.84 -18.30
C TRP A 455 11.77 22.15 -17.54
N GLU A 456 10.70 22.88 -17.86
CA GLU A 456 10.30 24.07 -17.12
C GLU A 456 10.03 23.76 -15.64
N GLY A 457 9.27 22.68 -15.38
CA GLY A 457 8.99 22.23 -14.01
C GLY A 457 10.25 21.86 -13.24
N LEU A 458 11.18 21.13 -13.87
CA LEU A 458 12.47 20.78 -13.27
C LEU A 458 13.33 22.02 -12.99
N ALA A 459 13.35 23.01 -13.90
CA ALA A 459 14.08 24.26 -13.72
C ALA A 459 13.53 25.07 -12.53
N ARG A 460 12.20 25.13 -12.39
CA ARG A 460 11.52 25.77 -11.24
C ARG A 460 11.94 25.12 -9.92
N VAL A 461 11.98 23.77 -9.87
CA VAL A 461 12.44 23.04 -8.69
C VAL A 461 13.90 23.36 -8.36
N ALA A 462 14.79 23.38 -9.37
CA ALA A 462 16.20 23.74 -9.19
C ALA A 462 16.38 25.19 -8.71
N GLN A 463 15.45 26.09 -9.03
CA GLN A 463 15.45 27.49 -8.58
C GLN A 463 14.85 27.69 -7.17
N GLY A 464 14.43 26.62 -6.50
CA GLY A 464 13.92 26.66 -5.13
C GLY A 464 12.40 26.53 -5.00
N GLU A 465 11.65 26.40 -6.10
CA GLU A 465 10.22 26.13 -6.00
C GLU A 465 9.95 24.69 -5.53
N ARG A 466 8.92 24.50 -4.71
CA ARG A 466 8.57 23.20 -4.12
C ARG A 466 7.11 22.87 -4.37
N ASP A 467 6.77 21.58 -4.35
CA ASP A 467 5.42 21.09 -4.65
C ASP A 467 4.94 21.46 -6.07
N VAL A 468 5.82 21.31 -7.07
CA VAL A 468 5.49 21.45 -8.49
C VAL A 468 4.79 20.18 -8.99
N TYR A 469 3.62 20.32 -9.63
CA TYR A 469 2.85 19.21 -10.18
C TYR A 469 1.96 19.61 -11.36
N LEU A 470 1.60 18.61 -12.18
CA LEU A 470 0.67 18.66 -13.31
C LEU A 470 -0.72 18.17 -12.93
#